data_AF-A0A229GU35-F1
#
_entry.id   AF-A0A229GU35-F1
#
_cell.length_a   1.000
_cell.length_b   1.000
_cell.length_c   1.000
_cell.angle_alpha   90.00
_cell.angle_beta   90.00
_cell.angle_gamma   90.00
#
_symmetry.space_group_name_H-M   'P 1'
#
loop_
_entity.id
_entity.type
_entity.pdbx_description
1 polymer ?
#
loop_
_entity_poly.entity_id
_entity_poly.type
_entity_poly.pdbx_seq_one_letter_code
_entity_poly.pdbx_strand_id
1 'polypeptide(L)'
;MTATEAAETAEETAEDQDHAAELGERRGAFALPELRPYVPSKALLLRAGAVLGSGSVVLLKRGWGGAWGLVCKGCGWLVEGISRGWAWVADDWVARLGGVALGGYVVVYLLARNGAELGRLHVSVDVGPYLPYLVLAVPTGWGWAAWYHSPAVAKAREARKAAEAARKTAAEAEDQDQEQEPLAGPPAEEPPLSPADLIQILEDVAGKNGAHLDTALSRAQSRGLVTGWSVTDLRSALEAAGIEVRDQLKVNGRGGVRGVHREALEEARERLLQGAGEGPAEGPAEGPAERAAGGLASPDVMAPVSTPPSSAG
;
A
#
# COMPACT_ATOMS: atom_id res chain seq x y z
N MET A 1 3.18 12.82 46.52
CA MET A 1 3.82 11.53 46.20
C MET A 1 4.81 11.21 47.28
N THR A 2 4.37 10.38 48.22
CA THR A 2 5.18 9.91 49.35
C THR A 2 6.04 8.73 48.90
N ALA A 3 7.20 8.52 49.54
CA ALA A 3 8.17 7.48 49.17
C ALA A 3 7.60 6.04 49.10
N THR A 4 6.43 5.81 49.69
CA THR A 4 5.67 4.56 49.60
C THR A 4 4.96 4.35 48.25
N GLU A 5 4.52 5.42 47.61
CA GLU A 5 3.77 5.36 46.33
C GLU A 5 4.70 5.07 45.14
N ALA A 6 5.99 5.43 45.26
CA ALA A 6 7.02 5.13 44.28
C ALA A 6 7.54 3.68 44.34
N ALA A 7 7.35 2.99 45.46
CA ALA A 7 7.74 1.59 45.59
C ALA A 7 6.69 0.65 44.97
N GLU A 8 5.40 0.98 45.13
CA GLU A 8 4.29 0.17 44.60
C GLU A 8 4.24 0.21 43.06
N THR A 9 4.59 1.34 42.44
CA THR A 9 4.68 1.46 40.98
C THR A 9 5.90 0.75 40.36
N ALA A 10 6.96 0.53 41.13
CA ALA A 10 8.13 -0.21 40.65
C ALA A 10 7.87 -1.72 40.59
N GLU A 11 7.08 -2.25 41.53
CA GLU A 11 6.74 -3.68 41.58
C GLU A 11 5.76 -4.08 40.46
N GLU A 12 4.77 -3.23 40.16
CA GLU A 12 3.80 -3.47 39.08
C GLU A 12 4.47 -3.50 37.68
N THR A 13 5.55 -2.73 37.48
CA THR A 13 6.30 -2.77 36.20
C THR A 13 7.20 -4.00 36.03
N ALA A 14 7.49 -4.73 37.10
CA ALA A 14 8.32 -5.94 37.03
C ALA A 14 7.50 -7.17 36.62
N GLU A 15 6.27 -7.32 37.10
CA GLU A 15 5.39 -8.44 36.72
C GLU A 15 4.96 -8.38 35.25
N ASP A 16 4.79 -7.18 34.68
CA ASP A 16 4.39 -7.02 33.27
C ASP A 16 5.52 -7.41 32.28
N GLN A 17 6.79 -7.36 32.70
CA GLN A 17 7.92 -7.77 31.85
C GLN A 17 8.07 -9.29 31.77
N ASP A 18 7.78 -10.02 32.84
CA ASP A 18 7.84 -11.49 32.84
C ASP A 18 6.71 -12.10 32.00
N HIS A 19 5.52 -11.50 31.99
CA HIS A 19 4.42 -11.94 31.11
C HIS A 19 4.69 -11.69 29.62
N ALA A 20 5.42 -10.61 29.29
CA ALA A 20 5.82 -10.34 27.90
C ALA A 20 6.88 -11.33 27.38
N ALA A 21 7.78 -11.79 28.25
CA ALA A 21 8.77 -12.81 27.91
C ALA A 21 8.13 -14.19 27.66
N GLU A 22 7.15 -14.59 28.49
CA GLU A 22 6.46 -15.88 28.37
C GLU A 22 5.61 -16.00 27.08
N LEU A 23 5.06 -14.87 26.60
CA LEU A 23 4.31 -14.81 25.34
C LEU A 23 5.20 -14.84 24.09
N GLY A 24 6.47 -14.43 24.22
CA GLY A 24 7.46 -14.52 23.15
C GLY A 24 7.85 -15.97 22.83
N GLU A 25 7.97 -16.80 23.85
CA GLU A 25 8.42 -18.20 23.72
C GLU A 25 7.33 -19.12 23.13
N ARG A 26 6.05 -18.86 23.42
CA ARG A 26 4.92 -19.63 22.83
C ARG A 26 4.68 -19.38 21.34
N ARG A 27 5.26 -18.34 20.74
CA ARG A 27 5.12 -18.08 19.29
C ARG A 27 6.14 -18.83 18.42
N GLY A 28 7.14 -19.49 19.01
CA GLY A 28 8.21 -20.19 18.27
C GLY A 28 7.93 -21.64 17.85
N ALA A 29 6.85 -22.27 18.32
CA ALA A 29 6.70 -23.73 18.26
C ALA A 29 5.56 -24.27 17.36
N PHE A 30 5.02 -23.49 16.43
CA PHE A 30 4.16 -24.04 15.35
C PHE A 30 5.03 -24.40 14.14
N ALA A 31 5.81 -25.47 14.30
CA ALA A 31 6.43 -26.14 13.16
C ALA A 31 5.31 -26.76 12.30
N LEU A 32 5.26 -26.38 11.02
CA LEU A 32 4.34 -26.90 9.98
C LEU A 32 4.97 -27.99 9.07
N PRO A 33 5.61 -29.08 9.56
CA PRO A 33 6.10 -30.12 8.67
C PRO A 33 5.04 -31.18 8.28
N GLU A 34 3.93 -31.33 9.00
CA GLU A 34 3.01 -32.47 8.79
C GLU A 34 1.89 -32.29 7.74
N LEU A 35 1.62 -31.07 7.25
CA LEU A 35 0.54 -30.83 6.27
C LEU A 35 0.96 -30.96 4.80
N ARG A 36 2.22 -31.32 4.52
CA ARG A 36 2.75 -31.39 3.14
C ARG A 36 2.15 -32.45 2.21
N PRO A 37 1.64 -33.63 2.65
CA PRO A 37 1.17 -34.63 1.70
C PRO A 37 -0.24 -34.37 1.13
N TYR A 38 -0.96 -33.35 1.60
CA TYR A 38 -2.38 -33.14 1.22
C TYR A 38 -2.66 -31.85 0.44
N VAL A 39 -1.64 -31.07 0.08
CA VAL A 39 -1.83 -29.86 -0.74
C VAL A 39 -1.72 -30.24 -2.22
N PRO A 40 -2.82 -30.18 -3.01
CA PRO A 40 -2.76 -30.49 -4.43
C PRO A 40 -1.83 -29.50 -5.14
N SER A 41 -0.92 -30.02 -5.97
CA SER A 41 0.02 -29.19 -6.71
C SER A 41 -0.72 -28.25 -7.67
N LYS A 42 -0.17 -27.04 -7.90
CA LYS A 42 -0.73 -26.06 -8.86
C LYS A 42 -1.01 -26.68 -10.24
N ALA A 43 -0.21 -27.66 -10.67
CA ALA A 43 -0.39 -28.37 -11.92
C ALA A 43 -1.69 -29.21 -11.98
N LEU A 44 -2.11 -29.77 -10.84
CA LEU A 44 -3.32 -30.58 -10.72
C LEU A 44 -4.58 -29.69 -10.74
N LEU A 45 -4.52 -28.53 -10.08
CA LEU A 45 -5.58 -27.51 -10.13
C LEU A 45 -5.75 -26.92 -11.54
N LEU A 46 -4.65 -26.65 -12.25
CA LEU A 46 -4.71 -26.11 -13.62
C LEU A 46 -5.23 -27.14 -14.65
N ARG A 47 -4.91 -28.43 -14.48
CA ARG A 47 -5.47 -29.50 -15.33
C ARG A 47 -6.96 -29.72 -15.09
N ALA A 48 -7.42 -29.69 -13.83
CA ALA A 48 -8.84 -29.79 -13.51
C ALA A 48 -9.65 -28.62 -14.11
N GLY A 49 -9.11 -27.40 -14.08
CA GLY A 49 -9.73 -26.23 -14.72
C GLY A 49 -9.82 -26.31 -16.25
N ALA A 50 -8.80 -26.86 -16.92
CA ALA A 50 -8.73 -26.95 -18.38
C ALA A 50 -9.74 -27.95 -18.99
N VAL A 51 -10.04 -29.04 -18.27
CA VAL A 51 -11.02 -30.06 -18.73
C VAL A 51 -12.46 -29.56 -18.59
N LEU A 52 -12.76 -28.74 -17.59
CA LEU A 52 -14.09 -28.12 -17.40
C LEU A 52 -14.34 -26.92 -18.33
N GLY A 53 -13.31 -26.15 -18.67
CA GLY A 53 -13.45 -24.92 -19.48
C GLY A 53 -13.66 -25.15 -20.99
N SER A 54 -13.12 -26.23 -21.55
CA SER A 54 -13.07 -26.41 -23.01
C SER A 54 -14.26 -27.21 -23.59
N GLY A 55 -14.81 -28.18 -22.87
CA GLY A 55 -15.99 -28.94 -23.31
C GLY A 55 -17.31 -28.16 -23.24
N SER A 56 -17.40 -27.18 -22.33
CA SER A 56 -18.64 -26.45 -22.03
C SER A 56 -19.01 -25.44 -23.11
N VAL A 57 -18.03 -24.84 -23.80
CA VAL A 57 -18.28 -23.79 -24.81
C VAL A 57 -18.77 -24.38 -26.15
N VAL A 58 -18.38 -25.61 -26.49
CA VAL A 58 -18.81 -26.26 -27.74
C VAL A 58 -20.24 -26.79 -27.65
N LEU A 59 -20.70 -27.21 -26.46
CA LEU A 59 -22.07 -27.68 -26.24
C LEU A 59 -23.09 -26.54 -26.20
N LEU A 60 -22.71 -25.35 -25.74
CA LEU A 60 -23.59 -24.17 -25.68
C LEU A 60 -23.89 -23.55 -27.07
N LYS A 61 -23.03 -23.76 -28.07
CA LYS A 61 -23.17 -23.13 -29.39
C LYS A 61 -23.95 -23.97 -30.43
N ARG A 62 -24.20 -25.27 -30.18
CA ARG A 62 -24.73 -26.20 -31.20
C ARG A 62 -26.05 -26.90 -30.84
N GLY A 63 -26.87 -26.29 -29.98
CA GLY A 63 -28.30 -26.59 -29.90
C GLY A 63 -28.71 -27.61 -28.83
N TRP A 64 -29.05 -27.10 -27.65
CA TRP A 64 -29.75 -27.85 -26.59
C TRP A 64 -31.26 -28.01 -26.84
N GLY A 65 -31.81 -27.46 -27.92
CA GLY A 65 -33.25 -27.51 -28.22
C GLY A 65 -33.80 -28.91 -28.57
N GLY A 66 -32.96 -29.83 -29.06
CA GLY A 66 -33.42 -31.15 -29.51
C GLY A 66 -33.55 -32.21 -28.40
N ALA A 67 -32.70 -32.15 -27.37
CA ALA A 67 -32.61 -33.23 -26.38
C ALA A 67 -33.71 -33.17 -25.30
N TRP A 68 -34.26 -31.98 -25.02
CA TRP A 68 -35.30 -31.81 -23.99
C TRP A 68 -36.74 -32.03 -24.49
N GLY A 69 -36.94 -32.01 -25.81
CA GLY A 69 -38.27 -32.22 -26.42
C GLY A 69 -38.84 -33.63 -26.22
N LEU A 70 -38.00 -34.63 -25.95
CA LEU A 70 -38.44 -36.01 -25.71
C LEU A 70 -38.68 -36.37 -24.24
N VAL A 71 -38.12 -35.60 -23.29
CA VAL A 71 -38.08 -36.04 -21.87
C VAL A 71 -39.18 -35.41 -21.01
N CYS A 72 -39.80 -34.29 -21.41
CA CYS A 72 -40.84 -33.65 -20.60
C CYS A 72 -41.98 -33.06 -21.44
N LYS A 73 -42.96 -33.91 -21.80
CA LYS A 73 -44.21 -33.49 -22.48
C LYS A 73 -45.17 -32.66 -21.60
N GLY A 74 -44.77 -32.28 -20.38
CA GLY A 74 -45.60 -31.54 -19.41
C GLY A 74 -44.96 -30.28 -18.79
N CYS A 75 -43.71 -29.94 -19.10
CA CYS A 75 -42.97 -28.84 -18.44
C CYS A 75 -42.60 -27.69 -19.39
N GLY A 76 -43.37 -27.44 -20.45
CA GLY A 76 -43.08 -26.38 -21.42
C GLY A 76 -42.98 -24.98 -20.78
N TRP A 77 -43.82 -24.70 -19.78
CA TRP A 77 -43.83 -23.40 -19.09
C TRP A 77 -42.55 -23.12 -18.28
N LEU A 78 -41.93 -24.14 -17.69
CA LEU A 78 -40.71 -24.00 -16.90
C LEU A 78 -39.49 -23.76 -17.80
N VAL A 79 -39.42 -24.48 -18.92
CA VAL A 79 -38.34 -24.30 -19.91
C VAL A 79 -38.45 -22.94 -20.58
N GLU A 80 -39.65 -22.48 -20.91
CA GLU A 80 -39.86 -21.16 -21.53
C GLU A 80 -39.61 -20.00 -20.54
N GLY A 81 -39.95 -20.18 -19.26
CA GLY A 81 -39.60 -19.24 -18.19
C GLY A 81 -38.09 -19.12 -17.96
N ILE A 82 -37.38 -20.25 -17.94
CA ILE A 82 -35.91 -20.27 -17.83
C ILE A 82 -35.30 -19.64 -19.09
N SER A 83 -35.75 -20.02 -20.29
CA SER A 83 -35.21 -19.48 -21.55
C SER A 83 -35.35 -17.95 -21.66
N ARG A 84 -36.50 -17.39 -21.24
CA ARG A 84 -36.70 -15.93 -21.20
C ARG A 84 -35.88 -15.24 -20.11
N GLY A 85 -35.65 -15.89 -18.97
CA GLY A 85 -34.75 -15.39 -17.93
C GLY A 85 -33.28 -15.35 -18.38
N TRP A 86 -32.86 -16.30 -19.22
CA TRP A 86 -31.48 -16.36 -19.74
C TRP A 86 -31.16 -15.29 -20.80
N ALA A 87 -32.17 -14.76 -21.50
CA ALA A 87 -31.97 -13.67 -22.46
C ALA A 87 -31.60 -12.33 -21.79
N TRP A 88 -32.03 -12.10 -20.54
CA TRP A 88 -31.63 -10.94 -19.72
C TRP A 88 -30.24 -11.12 -19.06
N VAL A 89 -29.76 -12.36 -18.95
CA VAL A 89 -28.49 -12.74 -18.30
C VAL A 89 -27.31 -12.76 -19.29
N ALA A 90 -27.57 -12.45 -20.57
CA ALA A 90 -26.57 -12.59 -21.62
C ALA A 90 -25.35 -11.66 -21.45
N ASP A 91 -25.46 -10.49 -20.81
CA ASP A 91 -24.33 -9.56 -20.69
C ASP A 91 -23.59 -9.62 -19.33
N ASP A 92 -24.10 -10.36 -18.35
CA ASP A 92 -23.48 -10.44 -17.02
C ASP A 92 -22.80 -11.80 -16.79
N TRP A 93 -21.46 -11.80 -16.82
CA TRP A 93 -20.64 -12.98 -16.61
C TRP A 93 -20.83 -13.60 -15.21
N VAL A 94 -21.23 -12.80 -14.22
CA VAL A 94 -21.51 -13.26 -12.84
C VAL A 94 -22.77 -14.13 -12.83
N ALA A 95 -23.80 -13.72 -13.56
CA ALA A 95 -25.04 -14.49 -13.70
C ALA A 95 -24.82 -15.78 -14.51
N ARG A 96 -23.92 -15.78 -15.49
CA ARG A 96 -23.50 -17.01 -16.20
C ARG A 96 -22.79 -18.00 -15.27
N LEU A 97 -21.86 -17.55 -14.44
CA LEU A 97 -21.19 -18.41 -13.46
C LEU A 97 -22.16 -18.93 -12.40
N GLY A 98 -23.11 -18.09 -11.96
CA GLY A 98 -24.19 -18.49 -11.06
C GLY A 98 -25.08 -19.59 -11.67
N GLY A 99 -25.43 -19.46 -12.95
CA GLY A 99 -26.21 -20.47 -13.67
C GLY A 99 -25.47 -21.82 -13.81
N VAL A 100 -24.16 -21.79 -14.08
CA VAL A 100 -23.33 -23.01 -14.14
C VAL A 100 -23.20 -23.67 -12.77
N ALA A 101 -22.98 -22.88 -11.71
CA ALA A 101 -22.88 -23.39 -10.34
C ALA A 101 -24.21 -23.99 -9.86
N LEU A 102 -25.33 -23.33 -10.12
CA LEU A 102 -26.66 -23.82 -9.79
C LEU A 102 -27.01 -25.08 -10.59
N GLY A 103 -26.71 -25.09 -11.90
CA GLY A 103 -26.88 -26.26 -12.75
C GLY A 103 -26.07 -27.45 -12.25
N GLY A 104 -24.79 -27.24 -11.90
CA GLY A 104 -23.94 -28.26 -11.29
C GLY A 104 -24.50 -28.77 -9.96
N TYR A 105 -24.96 -27.87 -9.08
CA TYR A 105 -25.58 -28.23 -7.80
C TYR A 105 -26.86 -29.05 -7.99
N VAL A 106 -27.77 -28.64 -8.88
CA VAL A 106 -29.02 -29.37 -9.16
C VAL A 106 -28.74 -30.76 -9.72
N VAL A 107 -27.76 -30.90 -10.62
CA VAL A 107 -27.36 -32.21 -11.16
C VAL A 107 -26.81 -33.12 -10.06
N VAL A 108 -25.90 -32.62 -9.21
CA VAL A 108 -25.34 -33.38 -8.08
C VAL A 108 -26.44 -33.74 -7.07
N TYR A 109 -27.34 -32.80 -6.76
CA TYR A 109 -28.46 -33.02 -5.85
C TYR A 109 -29.45 -34.07 -6.38
N LEU A 110 -29.79 -34.02 -7.68
CA LEU A 110 -30.67 -35.01 -8.30
C LEU A 110 -30.02 -36.39 -8.40
N LEU A 111 -28.71 -36.47 -8.66
CA LEU A 111 -27.94 -37.72 -8.62
C LEU A 111 -27.92 -38.33 -7.22
N ALA A 112 -27.70 -37.50 -6.19
CA ALA A 112 -27.71 -37.94 -4.79
C ALA A 112 -29.12 -38.39 -4.35
N ARG A 113 -30.17 -37.68 -4.76
CA ARG A 113 -31.56 -37.96 -4.37
C ARG A 113 -32.16 -39.16 -5.09
N ASN A 114 -31.84 -39.35 -6.37
CA ASN A 114 -32.37 -40.45 -7.19
C ASN A 114 -31.41 -41.66 -7.28
N GLY A 115 -30.28 -41.62 -6.57
CA GLY A 115 -29.26 -42.68 -6.57
C GLY A 115 -29.79 -44.06 -6.13
N ALA A 116 -30.93 -44.10 -5.44
CA ALA A 116 -31.61 -45.35 -5.09
C ALA A 116 -32.15 -46.12 -6.31
N GLU A 117 -32.52 -45.45 -7.41
CA GLU A 117 -33.03 -46.12 -8.62
C GLU A 117 -31.99 -46.25 -9.74
N LEU A 118 -30.93 -45.45 -9.72
CA LEU A 118 -29.85 -45.48 -10.72
C LEU A 118 -28.72 -46.49 -10.41
N GLY A 119 -28.95 -47.41 -9.46
CA GLY A 119 -27.98 -48.39 -8.93
C GLY A 119 -27.30 -49.36 -9.92
N ARG A 120 -27.47 -49.18 -11.24
CA ARG A 120 -26.75 -49.95 -12.28
C ARG A 120 -25.59 -49.23 -12.95
N LEU A 121 -25.47 -47.90 -12.81
CA LEU A 121 -24.24 -47.20 -13.21
C LEU A 121 -23.42 -46.89 -11.97
N HIS A 122 -22.56 -47.83 -11.59
CA HIS A 122 -21.50 -47.63 -10.60
C HIS A 122 -20.45 -46.65 -11.15
N VAL A 123 -20.80 -45.37 -11.23
CA VAL A 123 -19.77 -44.32 -11.26
C VAL A 123 -19.41 -44.10 -9.80
N SER A 124 -18.41 -44.84 -9.33
CA SER A 124 -17.76 -44.58 -8.05
C SER A 124 -17.02 -43.24 -8.19
N VAL A 125 -17.76 -42.15 -8.08
CA VAL A 125 -17.12 -40.87 -7.81
C VAL A 125 -16.64 -41.01 -6.38
N ASP A 126 -15.36 -41.32 -6.20
CA ASP A 126 -14.63 -41.15 -4.95
C ASP A 126 -14.61 -39.65 -4.65
N VAL A 127 -15.78 -39.12 -4.28
CA VAL A 127 -15.86 -37.82 -3.64
C VAL A 127 -15.36 -38.11 -2.23
N GLY A 128 -14.06 -37.91 -2.04
CA GLY A 128 -13.40 -38.15 -0.76
C GLY A 128 -14.04 -37.37 0.40
N PRO A 129 -13.42 -37.33 1.59
CA PRO A 129 -13.99 -36.77 2.82
C PRO A 129 -14.36 -35.28 2.76
N TYR A 130 -14.24 -34.63 1.59
CA TYR A 130 -14.49 -33.22 1.33
C TYR A 130 -15.92 -32.90 0.85
N LEU A 131 -16.77 -33.89 0.54
CA LEU A 131 -18.15 -33.66 0.10
C LEU A 131 -18.97 -32.74 1.04
N PRO A 132 -18.94 -32.86 2.38
CA PRO A 132 -19.65 -31.93 3.25
C PRO A 132 -19.09 -30.50 3.18
N TYR A 133 -17.80 -30.33 2.86
CA TYR A 133 -17.19 -29.01 2.71
C TYR A 133 -17.59 -28.32 1.41
N LEU A 134 -17.82 -29.07 0.32
CA LEU A 134 -18.30 -28.49 -0.94
C LEU A 134 -19.70 -27.88 -0.80
N VAL A 135 -20.57 -28.49 0.02
CA VAL A 135 -21.92 -27.97 0.29
C VAL A 135 -21.88 -26.60 0.97
N LEU A 136 -20.84 -26.33 1.78
CA LEU A 136 -20.65 -25.03 2.42
C LEU A 136 -19.84 -24.07 1.54
N ALA A 137 -18.77 -24.55 0.87
CA ALA A 137 -17.89 -23.70 0.08
C ALA A 137 -18.60 -23.03 -1.09
N VAL A 138 -19.54 -23.71 -1.74
CA VAL A 138 -20.29 -23.16 -2.88
C VAL A 138 -21.15 -21.94 -2.48
N PRO A 139 -22.07 -22.02 -1.49
CA PRO A 139 -22.86 -20.86 -1.10
C PRO A 139 -22.00 -19.74 -0.49
N THR A 140 -20.94 -20.07 0.26
CA THR A 140 -20.05 -19.03 0.82
C THR A 140 -19.28 -18.31 -0.28
N GLY A 141 -18.73 -19.05 -1.25
CA GLY A 141 -18.05 -18.48 -2.41
C GLY A 141 -18.99 -17.63 -3.27
N TRP A 142 -20.23 -18.07 -3.46
CA TRP A 142 -21.25 -17.31 -4.17
C TRP A 142 -21.66 -16.03 -3.43
N GLY A 143 -21.87 -16.10 -2.11
CA GLY A 143 -22.18 -14.92 -1.30
C GLY A 143 -21.06 -13.87 -1.34
N TRP A 144 -19.80 -14.32 -1.31
CA TRP A 144 -18.64 -13.44 -1.48
C TRP A 144 -18.60 -12.79 -2.86
N ALA A 145 -18.81 -13.57 -3.93
CA ALA A 145 -18.83 -13.05 -5.30
C ALA A 145 -19.99 -12.05 -5.50
N ALA A 146 -21.19 -12.38 -5.03
CA ALA A 146 -22.37 -11.51 -5.10
C ALA A 146 -22.16 -10.20 -4.33
N TRP A 147 -21.54 -10.26 -3.14
CA TRP A 147 -21.19 -9.07 -2.38
C TRP A 147 -20.14 -8.20 -3.09
N TYR A 148 -19.07 -8.83 -3.60
CA TYR A 148 -17.97 -8.13 -4.29
C TYR A 148 -18.42 -7.44 -5.59
N HIS A 149 -19.40 -8.04 -6.29
CA HIS A 149 -20.02 -7.50 -7.49
C HIS A 149 -21.28 -6.67 -7.23
N SER A 150 -21.64 -6.44 -5.96
CA SER A 150 -22.80 -5.62 -5.65
C SER A 150 -22.58 -4.16 -6.09
N PRO A 151 -23.63 -3.48 -6.57
CA PRO A 151 -23.53 -2.07 -6.98
C PRO A 151 -23.12 -1.15 -5.83
N ALA A 152 -23.35 -1.55 -4.57
CA ALA A 152 -22.89 -0.82 -3.39
C ALA A 152 -21.36 -0.76 -3.30
N VAL A 153 -20.67 -1.88 -3.55
CA VAL A 153 -19.20 -1.94 -3.55
C VAL A 153 -18.62 -1.16 -4.72
N ALA A 154 -19.26 -1.21 -5.90
CA ALA A 154 -18.88 -0.39 -7.05
C ALA A 154 -18.97 1.12 -6.73
N LYS A 155 -20.12 1.56 -6.20
CA LYS A 155 -20.32 2.95 -5.76
C LYS A 155 -19.32 3.37 -4.66
N ALA A 156 -19.01 2.49 -3.71
CA ALA A 156 -18.02 2.78 -2.68
C ALA A 156 -16.60 2.95 -3.25
N ARG A 157 -16.23 2.17 -4.28
CA ARG A 157 -14.96 2.33 -4.98
C ARG A 157 -14.90 3.63 -5.77
N GLU A 158 -15.98 3.99 -6.47
CA GLU A 158 -16.08 5.27 -7.18
C GLU A 158 -16.03 6.45 -6.23
N ALA A 159 -16.77 6.40 -5.11
CA ALA A 159 -16.73 7.43 -4.07
C ALA A 159 -15.31 7.58 -3.48
N ARG A 160 -14.59 6.47 -3.25
CA ARG A 160 -13.21 6.52 -2.78
C ARG A 160 -12.27 7.16 -3.81
N LYS A 161 -12.41 6.79 -5.09
CA LYS A 161 -11.62 7.40 -6.19
C LYS A 161 -11.94 8.89 -6.34
N ALA A 162 -13.20 9.28 -6.23
CA ALA A 162 -13.61 10.68 -6.27
C ALA A 162 -13.06 11.47 -5.06
N ALA A 163 -13.08 10.89 -3.86
CA ALA A 163 -12.48 11.51 -2.69
C ALA A 163 -10.95 11.65 -2.80
N GLU A 164 -10.27 10.68 -3.39
CA GLU A 164 -8.83 10.73 -3.64
C GLU A 164 -8.47 11.77 -4.72
N ALA A 165 -9.25 11.85 -5.80
CA ALA A 165 -9.10 12.87 -6.82
C ALA A 165 -9.38 14.28 -6.25
N ALA A 166 -10.40 14.44 -5.41
CA ALA A 166 -10.69 15.70 -4.74
C ALA A 166 -9.55 16.13 -3.81
N ARG A 167 -8.97 15.20 -3.04
CA ARG A 167 -7.79 15.48 -2.20
C ARG A 167 -6.58 15.89 -3.03
N LYS A 168 -6.34 15.21 -4.16
CA LYS A 168 -5.24 15.56 -5.06
C LYS A 168 -5.43 16.95 -5.67
N THR A 169 -6.65 17.28 -6.08
CA THR A 169 -6.97 18.60 -6.64
C THR A 169 -6.85 19.69 -5.57
N ALA A 170 -7.26 19.42 -4.34
CA ALA A 170 -7.07 20.34 -3.21
C ALA A 170 -5.59 20.57 -2.89
N ALA A 171 -4.79 19.50 -2.88
CA ALA A 171 -3.34 19.60 -2.68
C ALA A 171 -2.65 20.37 -3.82
N GLU A 172 -3.05 20.19 -5.08
CA GLU A 172 -2.53 20.96 -6.22
C GLU A 172 -2.96 22.44 -6.18
N ALA A 173 -4.14 22.75 -5.64
CA ALA A 173 -4.59 24.14 -5.44
C ALA A 173 -3.81 24.85 -4.33
N GLU A 174 -3.49 24.15 -3.23
CA GLU A 174 -2.64 24.69 -2.15
C GLU A 174 -1.19 24.94 -2.58
N ASP A 175 -0.69 24.23 -3.60
CA ASP A 175 0.65 24.43 -4.15
C ASP A 175 0.71 25.67 -5.07
N GLN A 176 -0.35 25.95 -5.83
CA GLN A 176 -0.39 27.12 -6.73
C GLN A 176 -0.57 28.45 -6.01
N ASP A 177 -1.26 28.49 -4.87
CA ASP A 177 -1.38 29.71 -4.06
C ASP A 177 -0.10 30.02 -3.26
N GLN A 178 0.85 29.08 -3.16
CA GLN A 178 2.16 29.31 -2.55
C GLN A 178 3.20 29.89 -3.53
N GLU A 179 2.98 29.85 -4.85
CA GLU A 179 3.87 30.45 -5.84
C GLU A 179 3.68 31.97 -6.00
N GLN A 180 2.68 32.56 -5.35
CA GLN A 180 2.64 34.00 -5.08
C GLN A 180 3.24 34.28 -3.71
N GLU A 181 4.55 34.08 -3.60
CA GLU A 181 5.33 34.65 -2.51
C GLU A 181 5.24 36.19 -2.66
N PRO A 182 4.53 36.92 -1.78
CA PRO A 182 4.74 38.35 -1.72
C PRO A 182 6.21 38.54 -1.38
N LEU A 183 6.93 39.41 -2.08
CA LEU A 183 8.27 39.88 -1.69
C LEU A 183 8.20 40.40 -0.24
N ALA A 184 8.29 39.51 0.72
CA ALA A 184 8.37 39.80 2.13
C ALA A 184 9.79 40.30 2.34
N GLY A 185 9.89 41.45 2.99
CA GLY A 185 11.16 42.09 3.29
C GLY A 185 12.14 41.14 4.00
N PRO A 186 13.42 41.53 4.07
CA PRO A 186 14.50 40.70 4.56
C PRO A 186 14.09 39.97 5.85
N PRO A 187 14.24 38.64 5.90
CA PRO A 187 13.76 37.85 7.02
C PRO A 187 14.40 38.40 8.29
N ALA A 188 13.56 38.67 9.30
CA ALA A 188 14.04 38.85 10.65
C ALA A 188 14.91 37.63 10.97
N GLU A 189 16.16 37.86 11.40
CA GLU A 189 17.10 36.81 11.79
C GLU A 189 16.52 36.00 12.97
N GLU A 190 15.64 35.05 12.67
CA GLU A 190 15.35 33.96 13.58
C GLU A 190 16.62 33.11 13.67
N PRO A 191 17.08 32.78 14.89
CA PRO A 191 18.31 32.03 15.07
C PRO A 191 18.20 30.70 14.33
N PRO A 192 19.19 30.33 13.50
CA PRO A 192 19.16 29.07 12.77
C PRO A 192 19.06 27.91 13.77
N LEU A 193 18.12 26.99 13.53
CA LEU A 193 18.00 25.78 14.35
C LEU A 193 19.33 25.03 14.35
N SER A 194 19.77 24.56 15.52
CA SER A 194 21.01 23.81 15.58
C SER A 194 20.83 22.47 14.83
N PRO A 195 21.85 21.98 14.12
CA PRO A 195 21.77 20.69 13.43
C PRO A 195 21.52 19.54 14.40
N ALA A 196 21.92 19.68 15.67
CA ALA A 196 21.63 18.69 16.72
C ALA A 196 20.12 18.59 17.02
N ASP A 197 19.42 19.73 17.09
CA ASP A 197 17.97 19.75 17.34
C ASP A 197 17.20 19.12 16.17
N LEU A 198 17.63 19.40 14.92
CA LEU A 198 17.05 18.79 13.72
C LEU A 198 17.18 17.26 13.73
N ILE A 199 18.35 16.74 14.07
CA ILE A 199 18.58 15.29 14.17
C ILE A 199 17.73 14.70 15.29
N GLN A 200 17.67 15.33 16.46
CA GLN A 200 16.87 14.84 17.58
C GLN A 200 15.38 14.74 17.22
N ILE A 201 14.82 15.75 16.54
CA ILE A 201 13.43 15.72 16.05
C ILE A 201 13.21 14.56 15.09
N LEU A 202 14.14 14.31 14.17
CA LEU A 202 14.05 13.23 13.20
C LEU A 202 14.16 11.85 13.86
N GLU A 203 15.04 11.68 14.85
CA GLU A 203 15.17 10.44 15.62
C GLU A 203 13.90 10.12 16.41
N ASP A 204 13.25 11.13 17.00
CA ASP A 204 12.01 10.95 17.77
C ASP A 204 10.84 10.41 16.93
N VAL A 205 10.84 10.66 15.62
CA VAL A 205 9.80 10.20 14.70
C VAL A 205 10.27 9.08 13.77
N ALA A 206 11.55 8.73 13.80
CA ALA A 206 12.14 7.73 12.91
C ALA A 206 11.61 6.34 13.24
N GLY A 207 11.09 5.66 12.21
CA GLY A 207 10.76 4.24 12.28
C GLY A 207 11.96 3.35 11.92
N LYS A 208 11.68 2.10 11.56
CA LYS A 208 12.71 1.14 11.12
C LYS A 208 13.53 1.62 9.92
N ASN A 209 12.90 2.34 8.98
CA ASN A 209 13.50 2.73 7.71
C ASN A 209 13.87 4.22 7.62
N GLY A 210 13.64 5.01 8.68
CA GLY A 210 13.85 6.46 8.68
C GLY A 210 12.62 7.26 9.07
N ALA A 211 12.70 8.57 8.85
CA ALA A 211 11.74 9.57 9.29
C ALA A 211 10.99 10.21 8.11
N HIS A 212 9.70 10.43 8.31
CA HIS A 212 8.85 11.14 7.34
C HIS A 212 8.85 12.65 7.63
N LEU A 213 9.09 13.49 6.61
CA LEU A 213 9.29 14.92 6.82
C LEU A 213 8.06 15.65 7.37
N ASP A 214 6.85 15.37 6.88
CA ASP A 214 5.65 16.04 7.43
C ASP A 214 5.45 15.70 8.91
N THR A 215 5.80 14.47 9.29
CA THR A 215 5.66 14.01 10.68
C THR A 215 6.71 14.66 11.57
N ALA A 216 7.94 14.80 11.08
CA ALA A 216 9.00 15.52 11.77
C ALA A 216 8.65 17.00 11.93
N LEU A 217 8.16 17.65 10.87
CA LEU A 217 7.75 19.05 10.89
C LEU A 217 6.59 19.28 11.87
N SER A 218 5.53 18.46 11.78
CA SER A 218 4.40 18.54 12.70
C SER A 218 4.84 18.35 14.15
N ARG A 219 5.79 17.44 14.41
CA ARG A 219 6.35 17.22 15.74
C ARG A 219 7.17 18.42 16.21
N ALA A 220 7.99 19.02 15.36
CA ALA A 220 8.78 20.21 15.66
C ALA A 220 7.88 21.40 16.00
N GLN A 221 6.88 21.67 15.16
CA GLN A 221 5.89 22.73 15.37
C GLN A 221 5.09 22.53 16.67
N SER A 222 4.75 21.28 17.02
CA SER A 222 4.08 20.97 18.28
C SER A 222 4.92 21.29 19.53
N ARG A 223 6.25 21.37 19.38
CA ARG A 223 7.20 21.78 20.42
C ARG A 223 7.46 23.29 20.43
N GLY A 224 6.81 24.04 19.55
CA GLY A 224 7.08 25.47 19.34
C GLY A 224 8.40 25.73 18.62
N LEU A 225 9.01 24.71 18.02
CA LEU A 225 10.19 24.86 17.16
C LEU A 225 9.70 25.12 15.73
N VAL A 226 10.46 25.90 14.95
CA VAL A 226 10.22 26.12 13.51
C VAL A 226 8.77 26.52 13.16
N THR A 227 8.19 27.42 13.95
CA THR A 227 6.81 27.90 13.71
C THR A 227 6.72 28.61 12.36
N GLY A 228 5.80 28.15 11.50
CA GLY A 228 5.61 28.71 10.16
C GLY A 228 6.50 28.12 9.08
N TRP A 229 7.42 27.20 9.42
CA TRP A 229 8.22 26.50 8.40
C TRP A 229 7.34 25.55 7.59
N SER A 230 7.61 25.51 6.29
CA SER A 230 7.11 24.51 5.35
C SER A 230 8.00 23.26 5.33
N VAL A 231 7.54 22.22 4.62
CA VAL A 231 8.33 21.01 4.37
C VAL A 231 9.57 21.32 3.52
N THR A 232 9.47 22.31 2.63
CA THR A 232 10.56 22.77 1.78
C THR A 232 11.64 23.49 2.58
N ASP A 233 11.25 24.28 3.58
CA ASP A 233 12.19 24.95 4.49
C ASP A 233 12.94 23.94 5.35
N LEU A 234 12.21 22.96 5.91
CA LEU A 234 12.80 21.87 6.66
C LEU A 234 13.77 21.05 5.78
N ARG A 235 13.39 20.75 4.54
CA ARG A 235 14.28 20.08 3.57
C ARG A 235 15.55 20.89 3.33
N SER A 236 15.41 22.18 3.06
CA SER A 236 16.54 23.08 2.79
C SER A 236 17.48 23.16 3.98
N ALA A 237 16.94 23.23 5.20
CA ALA A 237 17.72 23.22 6.43
C ALA A 237 18.47 21.89 6.64
N LEU A 238 17.85 20.75 6.31
CA LEU A 238 18.48 19.43 6.39
C LEU A 238 19.59 19.26 5.34
N GLU A 239 19.35 19.71 4.11
CA GLU A 239 20.36 19.69 3.04
C GLU A 239 21.54 20.62 3.38
N ALA A 240 21.27 21.80 3.96
CA ALA A 240 22.30 22.70 4.47
C ALA A 240 23.11 22.10 5.63
N ALA A 241 22.49 21.24 6.44
CA ALA A 241 23.15 20.44 7.48
C ALA A 241 23.88 19.20 6.93
N GLY A 242 23.87 18.97 5.62
CA GLY A 242 24.52 17.82 4.98
C GLY A 242 23.78 16.49 5.19
N ILE A 243 22.47 16.53 5.43
CA ILE A 243 21.61 15.35 5.61
C ILE A 243 20.84 15.09 4.32
N GLU A 244 21.06 13.93 3.70
CA GLU A 244 20.41 13.57 2.43
C GLU A 244 18.91 13.32 2.61
N VAL A 245 18.10 14.09 1.87
CA VAL A 245 16.64 13.92 1.79
C VAL A 245 16.27 13.17 0.52
N ARG A 246 15.46 12.12 0.63
CA ARG A 246 14.99 11.32 -0.52
C ARG A 246 13.51 11.55 -0.78
N ASP A 247 13.15 11.67 -2.06
CA ASP A 247 11.74 11.92 -2.45
C ASP A 247 10.85 10.67 -2.38
N GLN A 248 11.44 9.47 -2.47
CA GLN A 248 10.71 8.20 -2.49
C GLN A 248 11.27 7.23 -1.44
N LEU A 249 10.85 7.42 -0.18
CA LEU A 249 11.16 6.53 0.92
C LEU A 249 9.95 5.64 1.25
N LYS A 250 10.23 4.40 1.67
CA LYS A 250 9.20 3.48 2.21
C LYS A 250 9.26 3.45 3.73
N VAL A 251 8.35 4.20 4.37
CA VAL A 251 8.29 4.36 5.83
C VAL A 251 6.99 3.73 6.34
N ASN A 252 7.09 2.85 7.35
CA ASN A 252 5.93 2.24 8.03
C ASN A 252 4.90 1.61 7.08
N GLY A 253 5.36 0.98 5.99
CA GLY A 253 4.49 0.34 5.00
C GLY A 253 3.89 1.29 3.95
N ARG A 254 4.05 2.61 4.10
CA ARG A 254 3.71 3.60 3.06
C ARG A 254 4.95 3.86 2.20
N GLY A 255 4.83 3.64 0.88
CA GLY A 255 5.91 3.89 -0.08
C GLY A 255 5.77 5.25 -0.78
N GLY A 256 6.87 5.75 -1.33
CA GLY A 256 6.87 6.93 -2.20
C GLY A 256 6.69 8.25 -1.47
N VAL A 257 7.19 8.34 -0.23
CA VAL A 257 7.04 9.55 0.60
C VAL A 257 8.38 10.22 0.83
N ARG A 258 8.40 11.56 0.92
CA ARG A 258 9.63 12.30 1.18
C ARG A 258 10.11 12.07 2.62
N GLY A 259 11.38 11.76 2.79
CA GLY A 259 11.91 11.44 4.09
C GLY A 259 13.43 11.31 4.13
N VAL A 260 13.95 11.16 5.34
CA VAL A 260 15.37 10.92 5.59
C VAL A 260 15.55 9.46 5.96
N HIS A 261 16.46 8.77 5.27
CA HIS A 261 16.78 7.37 5.58
C HIS A 261 17.51 7.28 6.92
N ARG A 262 17.34 6.16 7.63
CA ARG A 262 17.97 5.96 8.94
C ARG A 262 19.50 6.05 8.88
N GLU A 263 20.11 5.47 7.85
CA GLU A 263 21.57 5.51 7.67
C GLU A 263 22.09 6.95 7.52
N ALA A 264 21.35 7.83 6.83
CA ALA A 264 21.73 9.23 6.67
C ALA A 264 21.66 10.00 8.01
N LEU A 265 20.72 9.64 8.89
CA LEU A 265 20.65 10.19 10.26
C LEU A 265 21.83 9.74 11.11
N GLU A 266 22.16 8.45 11.05
CA GLU A 266 23.30 7.87 11.80
C GLU A 266 24.61 8.50 11.35
N GLU A 267 24.82 8.66 10.04
CA GLU A 267 26.01 9.32 9.49
C GLU A 267 26.08 10.81 9.89
N ALA A 268 24.96 11.54 9.83
CA ALA A 268 24.91 12.93 10.26
C ALA A 268 25.23 13.08 11.75
N ARG A 269 24.75 12.15 12.59
CA ARG A 269 25.04 12.10 14.02
C ARG A 269 26.52 11.82 14.28
N GLU A 270 27.13 10.89 13.55
CA GLU A 270 28.56 10.62 13.65
C GLU A 270 29.40 11.84 13.26
N ARG A 271 29.02 12.55 12.19
CA ARG A 271 29.69 13.79 11.78
C ARG A 271 29.59 14.89 12.85
N LEU A 272 28.43 15.05 13.50
CA LEU A 272 28.30 16.00 14.61
C LEU A 272 29.19 15.62 15.81
N LEU A 273 29.29 14.32 16.13
CA LEU A 273 30.15 13.84 17.20
C LEU A 273 31.65 14.04 16.88
N GLN A 274 32.04 13.89 15.63
CA GLN A 274 33.42 14.12 15.16
C GLN A 274 33.76 15.62 15.10
N GLY A 275 32.86 16.44 14.53
CA GLY A 275 33.05 17.88 14.39
C GLY A 275 33.02 18.65 15.71
N ALA A 276 32.41 18.11 16.77
CA ALA A 276 32.49 18.69 18.10
C ALA A 276 33.89 18.55 18.76
N GLY A 277 34.71 17.62 18.27
CA GLY A 277 36.08 17.38 18.77
C GLY A 277 37.16 18.15 18.00
N GLU A 278 36.96 18.36 16.70
CA GLU A 278 37.76 19.29 15.88
C GLU A 278 37.14 20.69 15.95
N GLY A 279 37.13 21.27 17.16
CA GLY A 279 37.10 22.73 17.26
C GLY A 279 38.20 23.27 16.34
N PRO A 280 37.95 24.37 15.59
CA PRO A 280 38.85 24.84 14.54
C PRO A 280 40.22 24.94 15.17
N ALA A 281 41.08 23.96 14.89
CA ALA A 281 42.45 23.98 15.33
C ALA A 281 42.95 25.28 14.73
N GLU A 282 43.19 26.26 15.60
CA GLU A 282 43.74 27.55 15.27
C GLU A 282 44.79 27.27 14.21
N GLY A 283 44.45 27.56 12.95
CA GLY A 283 45.42 27.50 11.88
C GLY A 283 46.57 28.34 12.39
N PRO A 284 47.79 27.78 12.49
CA PRO A 284 48.88 28.43 13.17
C PRO A 284 48.96 29.85 12.65
N ALA A 285 48.87 30.80 13.57
CA ALA A 285 49.08 32.21 13.32
C ALA A 285 50.53 32.42 12.88
N GLU A 286 50.85 32.02 11.65
CA GLU A 286 52.05 32.40 10.94
C GLU A 286 51.62 33.32 9.79
N GLY A 287 51.30 34.57 10.16
CA GLY A 287 51.93 35.65 9.43
C GLY A 287 53.40 35.76 9.87
N PRO A 288 54.30 36.46 9.14
CA PRO A 288 53.99 37.49 8.15
C PRO A 288 54.87 37.46 6.88
N ALA A 289 54.54 38.38 5.97
CA ALA A 289 55.44 39.10 5.07
C ALA A 289 55.53 38.65 3.59
N GLU A 290 55.19 39.65 2.78
CA GLU A 290 56.02 40.18 1.69
C GLU A 290 55.81 39.72 0.23
N ARG A 291 55.53 40.76 -0.57
CA ARG A 291 55.96 40.99 -1.95
C ARG A 291 55.27 40.22 -3.08
N ALA A 292 54.41 40.94 -3.79
CA ALA A 292 54.70 41.58 -5.09
C ALA A 292 53.35 41.84 -5.78
N ALA A 293 52.89 43.10 -5.87
CA ALA A 293 53.25 44.01 -6.96
C ALA A 293 53.13 43.35 -8.35
N GLY A 294 52.03 43.64 -9.05
CA GLY A 294 51.97 43.56 -10.51
C GLY A 294 50.74 42.83 -11.04
N GLY A 295 49.83 43.54 -11.71
CA GLY A 295 48.83 42.88 -12.54
C GLY A 295 47.55 43.66 -12.81
N LEU A 296 47.65 44.93 -13.17
CA LEU A 296 46.58 45.61 -13.91
C LEU A 296 46.36 44.86 -15.24
N ALA A 297 45.21 44.20 -15.40
CA ALA A 297 44.67 43.86 -16.71
C ALA A 297 43.16 43.62 -16.60
N SER A 298 42.40 44.70 -16.77
CA SER A 298 41.03 44.59 -17.27
C SER A 298 41.07 44.07 -18.71
N PRO A 299 40.21 43.12 -19.07
CA PRO A 299 39.69 43.06 -20.42
C PRO A 299 38.23 43.52 -20.40
N ASP A 300 38.07 44.75 -20.86
CA ASP A 300 36.91 45.25 -21.57
C ASP A 300 36.58 44.26 -22.70
N VAL A 301 35.48 43.50 -22.59
CA VAL A 301 34.96 42.69 -23.70
C VAL A 301 33.48 42.96 -23.86
N MET A 302 33.22 43.52 -25.02
CA MET A 302 31.94 43.93 -25.57
C MET A 302 30.87 42.84 -25.62
N ALA A 303 29.64 43.34 -25.45
CA ALA A 303 28.34 42.84 -25.89
C ALA A 303 28.32 41.98 -27.18
N PRO A 304 27.22 41.23 -27.43
CA PRO A 304 26.12 41.88 -28.14
C PRO A 304 24.70 41.51 -27.64
N VAL A 305 23.87 42.56 -27.63
CA VAL A 305 22.41 42.53 -27.66
C VAL A 305 21.92 41.62 -28.80
N SER A 306 21.08 40.64 -28.47
CA SER A 306 20.27 39.91 -29.44
C SER A 306 18.79 40.22 -29.20
N THR A 307 18.18 40.81 -30.22
CA THR A 307 16.76 41.15 -30.33
C THR A 307 15.95 39.90 -30.73
N PRO A 308 14.73 39.67 -30.21
CA PRO A 308 13.87 38.59 -30.67
C PRO A 308 13.09 38.96 -31.95
N PRO A 309 12.83 38.01 -32.87
CA PRO A 309 11.96 38.25 -34.00
C PRO A 309 10.48 38.24 -33.58
N SER A 310 9.81 39.31 -33.99
CA SER A 310 8.37 39.40 -34.15
C SER A 310 7.88 38.31 -35.12
N SER A 311 6.87 37.55 -34.71
CA SER A 311 5.99 36.87 -35.68
C SER A 311 4.54 36.99 -35.24
N ALA A 312 3.77 37.62 -36.10
CA ALA A 312 2.33 37.65 -36.12
C ALA A 312 1.79 36.38 -36.79
N GLY A 313 0.65 35.93 -36.32
CA GLY A 313 -0.17 34.86 -36.90
C GLY A 313 -1.44 34.71 -36.10
#